data_AF-A0A2D7BT80-F1
#
_entry.id   AF-A0A2D7BT80-F1
#
_cell.length_a   1.000
_cell.length_b   1.000
_cell.length_c   1.000
_cell.angle_alpha   90.00
_cell.angle_beta   90.00
_cell.angle_gamma   90.00
#
_symmetry.space_group_name_H-M   'P 1'
#
loop_
_entity.id
_entity.type
_entity.pdbx_description
1 polymer ?
#
loop_
_entity_poly.entity_id
_entity_poly.type
_entity_poly.pdbx_seq_one_letter_code
_entity_poly.pdbx_strand_id
1 'polypeptide(L)'
;MANMKHVGQVANTGLKCIVVFRHIYDENGNVKEPENCLIVETERLPDMEHDDIVRVVESPAGQEADEFYQIAHRSMFADGINMLVKLNNRGYLKKYPTKQILMTPNSSTSILLSEINEIIQKQQSGMSEQDIANSMVDDTDSPPRTATSLSPSQTIDQAVPTNDPVMDDNALAQNMLDQATTYEAESKRLREEAYAMAPDLKPKRGRPKMKATADANT
;
A
#
# COMPACT_ATOMS: atom_id res chain seq x y z
N MET A 1 -8.50 -8.71 -25.89
CA MET A 1 -9.19 -7.44 -25.56
C MET A 1 -8.19 -6.55 -24.86
N ALA A 2 -8.12 -5.27 -25.22
CA ALA A 2 -7.21 -4.33 -24.57
C ALA A 2 -7.79 -3.95 -23.20
N ASN A 3 -6.96 -3.97 -22.15
CA ASN A 3 -7.35 -3.49 -20.83
C ASN A 3 -7.27 -1.96 -20.83
N MET A 4 -8.34 -1.28 -20.40
CA MET A 4 -8.39 0.18 -20.37
C MET A 4 -8.22 0.70 -18.94
N LYS A 5 -7.06 1.30 -18.64
CA LYS A 5 -6.70 1.69 -17.26
C LYS A 5 -7.58 2.80 -16.66
N HIS A 6 -8.07 3.72 -17.47
CA HIS A 6 -8.74 4.95 -17.00
C HIS A 6 -10.25 4.93 -17.15
N VAL A 7 -10.82 3.81 -17.60
CA VAL A 7 -12.27 3.64 -17.82
C VAL A 7 -12.90 3.01 -16.58
N GLY A 8 -14.00 3.58 -16.15
CA GLY A 8 -14.79 3.06 -15.05
C GLY A 8 -16.27 3.39 -15.19
N GLN A 9 -16.98 3.13 -14.11
CA GLN A 9 -18.40 3.43 -13.95
C GLN A 9 -18.66 3.93 -12.53
N VAL A 10 -19.65 4.80 -12.39
CA VAL A 10 -20.12 5.25 -11.08
C VAL A 10 -20.93 4.11 -10.45
N ALA A 11 -20.53 3.63 -9.27
CA ALA A 11 -21.15 2.48 -8.62
C ALA A 11 -22.65 2.68 -8.32
N ASN A 12 -23.05 3.92 -8.01
CA ASN A 12 -24.43 4.25 -7.66
C ASN A 12 -25.37 4.32 -8.88
N THR A 13 -24.89 4.87 -10.00
CA THR A 13 -25.72 5.16 -11.19
C THR A 13 -25.44 4.23 -12.37
N GLY A 14 -24.32 3.51 -12.36
CA GLY A 14 -23.84 2.70 -13.48
C GLY A 14 -23.37 3.51 -14.69
N LEU A 15 -23.35 4.84 -14.59
CA LEU A 15 -22.91 5.71 -15.69
C LEU A 15 -21.43 5.49 -15.97
N LYS A 16 -21.08 5.33 -17.25
CA LYS A 16 -19.69 5.25 -17.67
C LYS A 16 -18.98 6.56 -17.39
N CYS A 17 -17.79 6.46 -16.82
CA CYS A 17 -16.96 7.59 -16.47
C CYS A 17 -15.49 7.32 -16.78
N ILE A 18 -14.77 8.39 -17.05
CA ILE A 18 -13.32 8.37 -17.17
C ILE A 18 -12.75 9.08 -15.96
N VAL A 19 -11.80 8.40 -15.30
CA VAL A 19 -11.12 8.95 -14.13
C VAL A 19 -9.96 9.82 -14.62
N VAL A 20 -10.09 11.13 -14.44
CA VAL A 20 -9.06 12.10 -14.86
C VAL A 20 -7.99 12.25 -13.80
N PHE A 21 -8.44 12.38 -12.54
CA PHE A 21 -7.58 12.46 -11.37
C PHE A 21 -8.03 11.42 -10.35
N ARG A 22 -7.10 10.58 -9.91
CA ARG A 22 -7.37 9.55 -8.89
C ARG A 22 -7.41 10.10 -7.46
N HIS A 23 -6.70 11.20 -7.25
CA HIS A 23 -6.70 12.00 -6.03
C HIS A 23 -6.81 13.48 -6.37
N ILE A 24 -7.26 14.30 -5.43
CA ILE A 24 -7.21 15.75 -5.61
C ILE A 24 -5.84 16.25 -5.20
N TYR A 25 -5.15 16.91 -6.13
CA TYR A 25 -3.85 17.52 -5.91
C TYR A 25 -3.98 19.01 -5.57
N ASP A 26 -3.03 19.52 -4.79
CA ASP A 26 -2.82 20.94 -4.55
C ASP A 26 -1.94 21.56 -5.66
N GLU A 27 -1.82 22.89 -5.70
CA GLU A 27 -1.01 23.61 -6.69
C GLU A 27 0.47 23.17 -6.70
N ASN A 28 0.95 22.66 -5.57
CA ASN A 28 2.31 22.14 -5.38
C ASN A 28 2.47 20.66 -5.79
N GLY A 29 1.42 20.02 -6.31
CA GLY A 29 1.43 18.61 -6.70
C GLY A 29 1.26 17.61 -5.54
N ASN A 30 1.02 18.10 -4.33
CA ASN A 30 0.77 17.25 -3.16
C ASN A 30 -0.68 16.74 -3.15
N VAL A 31 -0.91 15.52 -2.66
CA VAL A 31 -2.27 14.99 -2.50
C VAL A 31 -2.97 15.73 -1.36
N LYS A 32 -4.03 16.48 -1.69
CA LYS A 32 -4.87 17.23 -0.75
C LYS A 32 -6.01 16.39 -0.19
N GLU A 33 -6.74 15.70 -1.07
CA GLU A 33 -7.85 14.82 -0.68
C GLU A 33 -7.65 13.44 -1.31
N PRO A 34 -7.15 12.42 -0.57
CA PRO A 34 -6.89 11.09 -1.12
C PRO A 34 -8.19 10.28 -1.36
N GLU A 35 -9.23 10.55 -0.58
CA GLU A 35 -10.54 9.87 -0.65
C GLU A 35 -11.45 10.38 -1.76
N ASN A 36 -11.05 11.45 -2.46
CA ASN A 36 -11.85 12.07 -3.51
C ASN A 36 -11.10 12.02 -4.83
N CYS A 37 -11.85 11.72 -5.89
CA CYS A 37 -11.37 11.71 -7.26
C CYS A 37 -12.17 12.69 -8.11
N LEU A 38 -11.62 12.99 -9.29
CA LEU A 38 -12.25 13.85 -10.27
C LEU A 38 -12.49 13.05 -11.55
N ILE A 39 -13.77 12.90 -11.90
CA ILE A 39 -14.20 12.10 -13.04
C ILE A 39 -14.89 12.98 -14.08
N VAL A 40 -14.95 12.44 -15.29
CA VAL A 40 -15.82 12.93 -16.36
C VAL A 40 -16.80 11.83 -16.71
N GLU A 41 -18.09 12.13 -16.60
CA GLU A 41 -19.15 11.21 -17.02
C GLU A 41 -19.29 11.30 -18.53
N THR A 42 -18.86 10.26 -19.25
CA THR A 42 -18.79 10.29 -20.71
C THR A 42 -20.18 10.32 -21.34
N GLU A 43 -21.17 9.69 -20.71
CA GLU A 43 -22.56 9.66 -21.18
C GLU A 43 -23.27 11.02 -21.13
N ARG A 44 -22.76 11.98 -20.34
CA ARG A 44 -23.32 13.34 -20.27
C ARG A 44 -22.65 14.30 -21.25
N LEU A 45 -21.60 13.87 -21.91
CA LEU A 45 -20.90 14.70 -22.89
C LEU A 45 -21.64 14.69 -24.22
N PRO A 46 -21.56 15.79 -24.98
CA PRO A 46 -21.91 15.79 -26.41
C PRO A 46 -21.07 14.76 -27.17
N ASP A 47 -21.67 14.12 -28.17
CA ASP A 47 -21.05 13.03 -28.96
C ASP A 47 -19.63 13.36 -29.48
N MET A 48 -19.42 14.59 -29.95
CA MET A 48 -18.10 15.02 -30.45
C MET A 48 -17.03 15.06 -29.34
N GLU A 49 -17.38 15.52 -28.14
CA GLU A 49 -16.46 15.57 -26.99
C GLU A 49 -16.26 14.17 -26.40
N HIS A 50 -17.31 13.35 -26.42
CA HIS A 50 -17.26 11.95 -26.04
C HIS A 50 -16.22 11.20 -26.89
N ASP A 51 -16.34 11.26 -28.22
CA ASP A 51 -15.48 10.52 -29.14
C ASP A 51 -14.02 10.97 -29.06
N ASP A 52 -13.78 12.27 -28.91
CA ASP A 52 -12.43 12.81 -28.73
C ASP A 52 -11.77 12.31 -27.44
N ILE A 53 -12.50 12.29 -26.32
CA ILE A 53 -11.97 11.79 -25.04
C ILE A 53 -11.71 10.30 -25.12
N VAL A 54 -12.65 9.52 -25.64
CA VAL A 54 -12.50 8.07 -25.78
C VAL A 54 -11.28 7.76 -26.65
N ARG A 55 -11.11 8.46 -27.77
CA ARG A 55 -9.93 8.32 -28.64
C ARG A 55 -8.62 8.58 -27.90
N VAL A 56 -8.56 9.58 -27.03
CA VAL A 56 -7.34 9.88 -26.27
C VAL A 56 -7.11 8.87 -25.16
N VAL A 57 -8.16 8.40 -24.47
CA VAL A 57 -8.03 7.32 -23.48
C VAL A 57 -7.52 6.04 -24.14
N GLU A 58 -8.07 5.64 -25.28
CA GLU A 58 -7.68 4.41 -25.97
C GLU A 58 -6.31 4.51 -26.65
N SER A 59 -5.75 5.72 -26.77
CA SER A 59 -4.43 5.92 -27.36
C SER A 59 -3.33 5.25 -26.54
N PRO A 60 -2.20 4.83 -27.16
CA PRO A 60 -1.06 4.25 -26.44
C PRO A 60 -0.55 5.17 -25.33
N ALA A 61 -0.46 6.47 -25.63
CA ALA A 61 -0.13 7.51 -24.67
C ALA A 61 -1.08 7.56 -23.47
N GLY A 62 -2.39 7.39 -23.72
CA GLY A 62 -3.42 7.31 -22.69
C GLY A 62 -3.24 6.11 -21.77
N GLN A 63 -2.89 4.95 -22.32
CA GLN A 63 -2.73 3.71 -21.57
C GLN A 63 -1.36 3.56 -20.87
N GLU A 64 -0.33 4.24 -21.37
CA GLU A 64 1.01 4.26 -20.77
C GLU A 64 1.08 5.17 -19.54
N ALA A 65 0.28 6.23 -19.49
CA ALA A 65 0.26 7.16 -18.37
C ALA A 65 -0.28 6.51 -17.09
N ASP A 66 0.28 6.90 -15.95
CA ASP A 66 -0.24 6.49 -14.63
C ASP A 66 -1.56 7.22 -14.30
N GLU A 67 -1.65 8.47 -14.75
CA GLU A 67 -2.78 9.37 -14.51
C GLU A 67 -3.21 10.03 -15.82
N PHE A 68 -4.52 9.99 -16.10
CA PHE A 68 -5.04 10.49 -17.37
C PHE A 68 -4.87 12.00 -17.55
N TYR A 69 -4.87 12.78 -16.45
CA TYR A 69 -4.69 14.24 -16.53
C TYR A 69 -3.40 14.66 -17.27
N GLN A 70 -2.33 13.86 -17.20
CA GLN A 70 -1.06 14.14 -17.85
C GLN A 70 -1.21 14.17 -19.39
N ILE A 71 -2.11 13.33 -19.89
CA ILE A 71 -2.43 13.22 -21.31
C ILE A 71 -3.54 14.20 -21.69
N ALA A 72 -4.54 14.38 -20.83
CA ALA A 72 -5.63 15.34 -21.01
C ALA A 72 -5.10 16.79 -21.10
N HIS A 73 -4.06 17.13 -20.32
CA HIS A 73 -3.46 18.46 -20.34
C HIS A 73 -2.68 18.77 -21.63
N ARG A 74 -2.25 17.77 -22.40
CA ARG A 74 -1.54 17.98 -23.68
C ARG A 74 -2.42 17.73 -24.91
N SER A 75 -3.59 17.15 -24.73
CA SER A 75 -4.51 16.83 -25.82
C SER A 75 -5.51 17.95 -26.06
N MET A 76 -5.96 18.04 -27.30
CA MET A 76 -6.92 19.03 -27.77
C MET A 76 -8.21 18.31 -28.16
N PHE A 77 -9.35 18.95 -27.94
CA PHE A 77 -10.60 18.59 -28.61
C PHE A 77 -10.54 18.97 -30.09
N ALA A 78 -11.48 18.47 -30.89
CA ALA A 78 -11.66 18.83 -32.30
C ALA A 78 -11.82 20.35 -32.50
N ASP A 79 -12.35 21.05 -31.50
CA ASP A 79 -12.50 22.51 -31.50
C ASP A 79 -11.17 23.28 -31.30
N GLY A 80 -10.05 22.58 -31.10
CA GLY A 80 -8.73 23.18 -30.87
C GLY A 80 -8.50 23.72 -29.46
N ILE A 81 -9.45 23.53 -28.54
CA ILE A 81 -9.29 23.88 -27.12
C ILE A 81 -8.66 22.70 -26.38
N ASN A 82 -7.76 23.01 -25.45
CA ASN A 82 -7.17 22.03 -24.56
C ASN A 82 -8.24 21.24 -23.79
N MET A 83 -8.09 19.91 -23.73
CA MET A 83 -9.12 19.03 -23.21
C MET A 83 -9.44 19.30 -21.75
N LEU A 84 -8.41 19.37 -20.90
CA LEU A 84 -8.59 19.57 -19.47
C LEU A 84 -9.22 20.93 -19.16
N VAL A 85 -8.81 21.97 -19.88
CA VAL A 85 -9.34 23.34 -19.72
C VAL A 85 -10.82 23.39 -20.08
N LYS A 86 -11.22 22.79 -21.21
CA LYS A 86 -12.62 22.79 -21.64
C LYS A 86 -13.51 21.99 -20.67
N LEU A 87 -13.03 20.83 -20.20
CA LEU A 87 -13.72 20.00 -19.22
C LEU A 87 -13.97 20.73 -17.90
N ASN A 88 -12.98 21.49 -17.42
CA ASN A 88 -13.12 22.30 -16.21
C ASN A 88 -14.07 23.48 -16.42
N ASN A 89 -13.87 24.25 -17.49
CA ASN A 89 -14.66 25.46 -17.77
C ASN A 89 -16.15 25.16 -18.00
N ARG A 90 -16.47 24.01 -18.59
CA ARG A 90 -17.86 23.57 -18.79
C ARG A 90 -18.44 22.83 -17.57
N GLY A 91 -17.64 22.58 -16.53
CA GLY A 91 -18.09 21.93 -15.31
C GLY A 91 -18.42 20.44 -15.49
N TYR A 92 -17.81 19.78 -16.47
CA TYR A 92 -17.94 18.33 -16.68
C TYR A 92 -17.10 17.51 -15.73
N LEU A 93 -16.05 18.11 -15.15
CA LEU A 93 -15.30 17.51 -14.05
C LEU A 93 -16.17 17.50 -12.78
N LYS A 94 -16.49 16.31 -12.30
CA LYS A 94 -17.28 16.09 -11.09
C LYS A 94 -16.42 15.43 -10.02
N LYS A 95 -16.55 15.92 -8.79
CA LYS A 95 -15.91 15.33 -7.62
C LYS A 95 -16.76 14.17 -7.12
N TYR A 96 -16.13 13.01 -6.97
CA TYR A 96 -16.75 11.83 -6.38
C TYR A 96 -15.84 11.23 -5.29
N PRO A 97 -16.40 10.56 -4.28
CA PRO A 97 -15.62 9.71 -3.39
C PRO A 97 -15.04 8.52 -4.18
N THR A 98 -13.79 8.15 -3.92
CA THR A 98 -13.12 7.02 -4.58
C THR A 98 -13.86 5.70 -4.38
N LYS A 99 -14.52 5.52 -3.22
CA LYS A 99 -15.36 4.35 -2.90
C LYS A 99 -16.60 4.21 -3.78
N GLN A 100 -17.03 5.28 -4.45
CA GLN A 100 -18.20 5.27 -5.33
C GLN A 100 -17.83 5.06 -6.80
N ILE A 101 -16.54 4.92 -7.12
CA ILE A 101 -16.06 4.73 -8.49
C ILE A 101 -15.51 3.32 -8.62
N LEU A 102 -16.01 2.63 -9.65
CA LEU A 102 -15.60 1.28 -9.97
C LEU A 102 -14.84 1.31 -11.30
N MET A 103 -13.60 0.86 -11.28
CA MET A 103 -12.76 0.75 -12.46
C MET A 103 -13.07 -0.55 -13.20
N THR A 104 -13.24 -0.45 -14.51
CA THR A 104 -13.61 -1.55 -15.38
C THR A 104 -12.54 -1.72 -16.46
N PRO A 105 -11.36 -2.28 -16.11
CA PRO A 105 -10.27 -2.45 -17.07
C PRO A 105 -10.65 -3.41 -18.19
N ASN A 106 -11.48 -4.40 -17.89
CA ASN A 106 -12.14 -5.26 -18.88
C ASN A 106 -13.62 -5.43 -18.53
N SER A 107 -14.37 -6.16 -19.34
CA SER A 107 -15.81 -6.41 -19.11
C SER A 107 -16.12 -7.43 -18.01
N SER A 108 -15.13 -8.16 -17.50
CA SER A 108 -15.31 -9.24 -16.52
C SER A 108 -14.79 -8.89 -15.11
N THR A 109 -13.94 -7.89 -14.98
CA THR A 109 -13.30 -7.47 -13.73
C THR A 109 -13.69 -6.04 -13.43
N SER A 110 -14.00 -5.82 -12.16
CA SER A 110 -14.57 -4.61 -11.63
C SER A 110 -13.98 -4.41 -10.26
N ILE A 111 -13.20 -3.34 -10.07
CA ILE A 111 -12.45 -3.11 -8.81
C ILE A 111 -12.72 -1.67 -8.37
N LEU A 112 -12.87 -1.44 -7.08
CA LEU A 112 -13.09 -0.10 -6.55
C LEU A 112 -11.83 0.75 -6.71
N LEU A 113 -12.00 2.03 -7.02
CA LEU A 113 -10.87 2.95 -7.18
C LEU A 113 -10.07 3.12 -5.87
N SER A 114 -10.72 3.04 -4.71
CA SER A 114 -10.06 3.08 -3.41
C SER A 114 -9.02 1.95 -3.26
N GLU A 115 -9.39 0.73 -3.62
CA GLU A 115 -8.51 -0.44 -3.54
C GLU A 115 -7.33 -0.29 -4.51
N ILE A 116 -7.57 0.19 -5.74
CA ILE A 116 -6.50 0.41 -6.71
C ILE A 116 -5.53 1.49 -6.22
N ASN A 117 -6.03 2.56 -5.60
CA ASN A 117 -5.18 3.60 -5.04
C ASN A 117 -4.29 3.05 -3.90
N GLU A 118 -4.84 2.22 -3.02
CA GLU A 118 -4.06 1.56 -1.96
C GLU A 118 -3.01 0.59 -2.54
N ILE A 119 -3.36 -0.20 -3.56
CA ILE A 119 -2.42 -1.10 -4.23
C ILE A 119 -1.26 -0.29 -4.80
N ILE A 120 -1.53 0.80 -5.52
CA ILE A 120 -0.48 1.61 -6.13
C ILE A 120 0.39 2.30 -5.08
N GLN A 121 -0.20 2.80 -4.00
CA GLN A 121 0.58 3.40 -2.92
C GLN A 121 1.54 2.38 -2.29
N LYS A 122 1.08 1.14 -2.07
CA LYS A 122 1.94 0.05 -1.56
C LYS A 122 3.03 -0.34 -2.56
N GLN A 123 2.71 -0.39 -3.86
CA GLN A 123 3.71 -0.63 -4.92
C GLN A 123 4.78 0.47 -4.96
N GLN A 124 4.37 1.75 -4.89
CA GLN A 124 5.30 2.89 -4.85
C GLN A 124 6.18 2.89 -3.59
N SER A 125 5.69 2.36 -2.48
CA SER A 125 6.47 2.20 -1.24
C SER A 125 7.50 1.06 -1.28
N GLY A 126 7.55 0.28 -2.37
CA GLY A 126 8.53 -0.80 -2.56
C GLY A 126 8.14 -2.15 -1.94
N MET A 127 6.87 -2.33 -1.56
CA MET A 127 6.37 -3.63 -1.10
C MET A 127 6.23 -4.60 -2.28
N SER A 128 6.58 -5.87 -2.08
CA SER A 128 6.43 -6.89 -3.13
C SER A 128 4.95 -7.19 -3.40
N GLU A 129 4.60 -7.64 -4.61
CA GLU A 129 3.21 -7.99 -4.97
C GLU A 129 2.58 -9.01 -3.99
N GLN A 130 3.40 -9.88 -3.41
CA GLN A 130 2.99 -10.87 -2.40
C GLN A 130 2.64 -10.21 -1.07
N ASP A 131 3.41 -9.21 -0.64
CA ASP A 131 3.15 -8.44 0.58
C ASP A 131 1.88 -7.59 0.43
N ILE A 132 1.63 -7.07 -0.77
CA ILE A 132 0.41 -6.30 -1.08
C ILE A 132 -0.82 -7.20 -1.01
N ALA A 133 -0.77 -8.38 -1.64
CA ALA A 133 -1.86 -9.36 -1.57
C ALA A 133 -2.13 -9.78 -0.12
N ASN A 134 -1.09 -10.07 0.67
CA ASN A 134 -1.23 -10.44 2.07
C ASN A 134 -1.81 -9.30 2.93
N SER A 135 -1.48 -8.04 2.64
CA SER A 135 -1.98 -6.87 3.38
C SER A 135 -3.42 -6.47 3.05
N MET A 136 -3.99 -6.98 1.96
CA MET A 136 -5.38 -6.73 1.55
C MET A 136 -6.34 -7.85 1.94
N VAL A 137 -5.83 -8.97 2.45
CA VAL A 137 -6.68 -9.99 3.07
C VAL A 137 -7.14 -9.45 4.42
N ASP A 138 -8.43 -9.22 4.55
CA ASP A 138 -9.09 -8.87 5.80
C ASP A 138 -8.98 -10.05 6.78
N ASP A 139 -7.96 -10.02 7.64
CA ASP A 139 -7.64 -11.07 8.63
C ASP A 139 -8.59 -11.02 9.86
N THR A 140 -9.70 -10.28 9.80
CA THR A 140 -10.60 -10.10 10.95
C THR A 140 -11.44 -11.35 11.28
N ASP A 141 -11.49 -12.37 10.41
CA ASP A 141 -12.26 -13.61 10.62
C ASP A 141 -11.41 -14.90 10.60
N SER A 142 -10.07 -14.78 10.65
CA SER A 142 -9.15 -15.92 10.71
C SER A 142 -8.42 -15.98 12.06
N PRO A 143 -8.10 -17.18 12.59
CA PRO A 143 -7.31 -17.30 13.81
C PRO A 143 -5.96 -16.57 13.63
N PRO A 144 -5.43 -15.93 14.70
CA PRO A 144 -4.23 -15.09 14.63
C PRO A 144 -3.10 -15.83 13.93
N ARG A 145 -2.65 -15.32 12.78
CA ARG A 145 -1.42 -15.84 12.17
C ARG A 145 -0.28 -15.53 13.13
N THR A 146 0.51 -16.56 13.44
CA THR A 146 1.77 -16.41 14.13
C THR A 146 2.56 -15.33 13.40
N ALA A 147 2.85 -14.23 14.08
CA ALA A 147 3.57 -13.10 13.50
C ALA A 147 4.89 -13.61 12.89
N THR A 148 4.95 -13.68 11.55
CA THR A 148 6.23 -13.71 10.87
C THR A 148 6.77 -12.29 10.98
N SER A 149 7.62 -12.07 11.98
CA SER A 149 8.31 -10.80 12.15
C SER A 149 9.00 -10.42 10.85
N LEU A 150 8.80 -9.17 10.44
CA LEU A 150 9.68 -8.45 9.55
C LEU A 150 11.13 -8.65 10.03
N SER A 151 11.94 -9.36 9.25
CA SER A 151 13.39 -9.41 9.43
C SER A 151 14.01 -8.39 8.46
N PRO A 152 14.69 -7.34 8.96
CA PRO A 152 15.45 -6.42 8.12
C PRO A 152 16.81 -7.05 7.80
N SER A 153 16.87 -7.89 6.77
CA SER A 153 18.13 -8.19 6.08
C SER A 153 17.87 -8.87 4.74
N GLN A 154 17.77 -8.08 3.67
CA GLN A 154 18.08 -8.58 2.35
C GLN A 154 19.61 -8.62 2.22
N THR A 155 20.19 -9.82 2.22
CA THR A 155 21.46 -10.10 1.54
C THR A 155 21.25 -11.28 0.62
N ILE A 156 21.06 -10.95 -0.66
CA ILE A 156 21.74 -11.46 -1.86
C ILE A 156 22.10 -12.96 -1.88
N ASP A 157 21.56 -13.62 -2.90
CA ASP A 157 22.00 -14.88 -3.52
C ASP A 157 22.01 -16.14 -2.65
N GLN A 158 21.06 -17.05 -2.93
CA GLN A 158 21.44 -18.33 -3.52
C GLN A 158 20.22 -19.10 -4.04
N ALA A 159 20.38 -19.55 -5.29
CA ALA A 159 19.54 -20.51 -5.95
C ALA A 159 19.31 -21.76 -5.09
N VAL A 160 18.10 -22.30 -5.17
CA VAL A 160 17.74 -23.63 -4.70
C VAL A 160 18.44 -24.67 -5.58
N PRO A 161 19.19 -25.63 -4.99
CA PRO A 161 19.17 -26.98 -5.50
C PRO A 161 18.57 -27.90 -4.45
N THR A 162 17.44 -28.51 -4.82
CA THR A 162 16.94 -29.75 -4.25
C THR A 162 18.05 -30.80 -4.29
N ASN A 163 18.61 -31.13 -3.14
CA ASN A 163 19.15 -32.43 -2.78
C ASN A 163 19.24 -32.48 -1.25
N ASP A 164 18.49 -33.39 -0.64
CA ASP A 164 18.69 -33.81 0.75
C ASP A 164 20.12 -34.35 0.92
N PRO A 165 20.88 -33.75 1.85
CA PRO A 165 21.57 -34.56 2.85
C PRO A 165 20.98 -34.20 4.21
N VAL A 166 20.67 -35.22 4.99
CA VAL A 166 20.31 -35.10 6.41
C VAL A 166 21.33 -34.16 7.07
N MET A 167 20.88 -32.94 7.38
CA MET A 167 21.72 -31.88 7.94
C MET A 167 22.32 -32.41 9.25
N ASP A 168 23.65 -32.41 9.35
CA ASP A 168 24.38 -32.88 10.53
C ASP A 168 23.89 -32.10 11.77
N ASP A 169 23.33 -32.81 12.77
CA ASP A 169 22.72 -32.23 13.98
C ASP A 169 23.66 -31.23 14.69
N ASN A 170 24.97 -31.43 14.56
CA ASN A 170 25.99 -30.53 15.09
C ASN A 170 26.01 -29.15 14.41
N ALA A 171 25.78 -29.09 13.09
CA ALA A 171 25.72 -27.83 12.35
C ALA A 171 24.45 -27.04 12.69
N LEU A 172 23.34 -27.73 12.91
CA LEU A 172 22.10 -27.11 13.40
C LEU A 172 22.29 -26.56 14.82
N ALA A 173 22.94 -27.32 15.71
CA ALA A 173 23.21 -26.89 17.08
C ALA A 173 24.13 -25.64 17.14
N GLN A 174 25.15 -25.56 16.28
CA GLN A 174 25.99 -24.36 16.18
C GLN A 174 25.19 -23.15 15.73
N ASN A 175 24.33 -23.31 14.71
CA ASN A 175 23.48 -22.22 14.24
C ASN A 175 22.52 -21.73 15.34
N MET A 176 21.95 -22.64 16.14
CA MET A 176 21.10 -22.28 17.28
C MET A 176 21.86 -21.51 18.37
N LEU A 177 23.12 -21.88 18.63
CA LEU A 177 23.96 -21.14 19.57
C LEU A 177 24.27 -19.73 19.05
N ASP A 178 24.61 -19.58 17.78
CA ASP A 178 24.89 -18.28 17.18
C ASP A 178 23.64 -17.37 17.20
N GLN A 179 22.46 -17.92 16.92
CA GLN A 179 21.19 -17.20 17.08
C GLN A 179 20.97 -16.78 18.54
N ALA A 180 21.21 -17.68 19.51
CA ALA A 180 21.04 -17.38 20.92
C ALA A 180 21.98 -16.24 21.38
N THR A 181 23.25 -16.25 20.97
CA THR A 181 24.19 -15.17 21.33
C THR A 181 23.77 -13.83 20.76
N THR A 182 23.21 -13.82 19.53
CA THR A 182 22.70 -12.62 18.88
C THR A 182 21.48 -12.07 19.64
N TYR A 183 20.54 -12.93 20.03
CA TYR A 183 19.39 -12.51 20.83
C TYR A 183 19.77 -12.03 22.24
N GLU A 184 20.81 -12.59 22.86
CA GLU A 184 21.31 -12.08 24.12
C GLU A 184 21.89 -10.66 23.98
N ALA A 185 22.59 -10.37 22.89
CA ALA A 185 23.09 -9.04 22.59
C ALA A 185 21.94 -8.05 22.34
N GLU A 186 20.94 -8.45 21.54
CA GLU A 186 19.72 -7.68 21.28
C GLU A 186 18.95 -7.39 22.58
N SER A 187 18.79 -8.40 23.44
CA SER A 187 18.10 -8.29 24.73
C SER A 187 18.82 -7.31 25.66
N LYS A 188 20.15 -7.33 25.71
CA LYS A 188 20.93 -6.37 26.50
C LYS A 188 20.73 -4.94 25.97
N ARG A 189 20.82 -4.73 24.66
CA ARG A 189 20.60 -3.42 24.03
C ARG A 189 19.21 -2.88 24.36
N LEU A 190 18.18 -3.72 24.21
CA LEU A 190 16.79 -3.34 24.48
C LEU A 190 16.54 -3.02 25.95
N ARG A 191 17.19 -3.75 26.87
CA ARG A 191 17.11 -3.44 28.31
C ARG A 191 17.78 -2.11 28.65
N GLU A 192 18.92 -1.80 28.04
CA GLU A 192 19.60 -0.52 28.23
C GLU A 192 18.75 0.66 27.73
N GLU A 193 18.15 0.53 26.55
CA GLU A 193 17.23 1.53 26.00
C GLU A 193 15.99 1.72 26.87
N ALA A 194 15.40 0.62 27.37
CA ALA A 194 14.28 0.68 28.30
C ALA A 194 14.65 1.38 29.62
N TYR A 195 15.85 1.15 30.15
CA TYR A 195 16.32 1.85 31.35
C TYR A 195 16.69 3.31 31.10
N ALA A 196 17.11 3.68 29.89
CA ALA A 196 17.33 5.07 29.50
C ALA A 196 16.01 5.84 29.41
N MET A 197 14.96 5.21 28.89
CA MET A 197 13.62 5.79 28.78
C MET A 197 12.91 5.86 30.15
N ALA A 198 13.09 4.87 31.01
CA ALA A 198 12.46 4.78 32.32
C ALA A 198 13.47 4.34 33.41
N PRO A 199 14.19 5.27 34.04
CA PRO A 199 15.25 4.95 35.00
C PRO A 199 14.74 4.30 36.30
N ASP A 200 13.45 4.46 36.62
CA ASP A 200 12.81 3.88 37.81
C ASP A 200 12.63 2.36 37.72
N LEU A 201 12.62 1.79 36.50
CA LEU A 201 12.50 0.35 36.26
C LEU A 201 13.82 -0.41 36.44
N LYS A 202 14.93 0.31 36.68
CA LYS A 202 16.23 -0.33 36.93
C LYS A 202 16.16 -1.12 38.24
N PRO A 203 16.46 -2.43 38.25
CA PRO A 203 16.37 -3.22 39.46
C PRO A 203 17.30 -2.65 40.54
N LYS A 204 16.71 -2.10 41.61
CA LYS A 204 17.45 -1.64 42.79
C LYS A 204 18.15 -2.84 43.41
N ARG A 205 19.46 -2.77 43.57
CA ARG A 205 20.29 -3.82 44.17
C ARG A 205 19.85 -4.04 45.63
N GLY A 206 18.97 -5.03 45.85
CA GLY A 206 18.43 -5.39 47.15
C GLY A 206 19.47 -6.12 48.00
N ARG A 207 19.87 -5.47 49.09
CA ARG A 207 20.73 -5.91 50.21
C ARG A 207 20.35 -7.32 50.73
N PRO A 208 21.30 -8.20 51.08
CA PRO A 208 20.99 -9.51 51.65
C PRO A 208 20.21 -9.37 52.97
N LYS A 209 19.10 -10.11 53.10
CA LYS A 209 18.35 -10.24 54.36
C LYS A 209 19.20 -11.02 55.38
N MET A 210 19.57 -10.38 56.49
CA MET A 210 20.09 -11.08 57.67
C MET A 210 19.03 -12.04 58.21
N LYS A 211 19.40 -13.32 58.38
CA LYS A 211 18.59 -14.31 59.13
C LYS A 211 18.64 -13.94 60.62
N ALA A 212 17.50 -13.63 61.22
CA ALA A 212 17.37 -13.57 62.67
C ALA A 212 17.08 -14.97 63.20
N THR A 213 18.06 -15.55 63.88
CA THR A 213 17.91 -16.67 64.81
C THR A 213 17.11 -16.18 66.02
N ALA A 214 15.95 -16.78 66.27
CA ALA A 214 15.22 -16.63 67.52
C ALA A 214 15.54 -17.86 68.39
N ASP A 215 16.48 -17.67 69.32
CA ASP A 215 16.70 -18.56 70.46
C ASP A 215 15.81 -18.15 71.64
N ALA A 216 15.34 -19.19 72.33
CA ALA A 216 15.02 -19.28 73.75
C ALA A 216 13.90 -18.41 74.38
N ASN A 217 12.78 -19.08 74.67
CA ASN A 217 12.36 -19.46 76.04
C ASN A 217 12.53 -18.41 77.15
N THR A 218 11.41 -17.87 77.68
CA THR A 218 11.01 -17.77 79.11
C THR A 218 9.62 -17.16 79.19
#